data_AF-A0A1L8N3S5-F1
#
_entry.id   AF-A0A1L8N3S5-F1
#
_cell.length_a   1.000
_cell.length_b   1.000
_cell.length_c   1.000
_cell.angle_alpha   90.00
_cell.angle_beta   90.00
_cell.angle_gamma   90.00
#
_symmetry.space_group_name_H-M   'P 1'
#
loop_
_entity.id
_entity.type
_entity.pdbx_description
1 polymer ?
#
loop_
_entity_poly.entity_id
_entity_poly.type
_entity_poly.pdbx_seq_one_letter_code
_entity_poly.pdbx_strand_id
1 'polypeptide(L)'
;MKCLVLSLPENSKKVTSIISCIKKYDADCLMYDLSTDCINENIDNFNTVRLQSILTQLKDTTHCIIVDFENFQFSSTLTFILGVLSGKQIPIFISGKDIPLYKILFGDTLIKLGETGELTEEVQKYFATYLSNEKIQNALHNIECKGIEFCTDSFVDVIAHGDFETGQFFLEAGMDINSKNLKGLAALSRAVRVKNSEAVEWLIDNGADVNCIAEDRGYTPVMDAVLKSDLLLTKLLVNHGATLNTIGKDGQSILGLAVGAENEAVSIFLFENGADPDLKDGMNMSARDYAKLFNKKRLIDLFGSRK
;
A
#
# COMPACT_ATOMS: atom_id res chain seq x y z
N MET A 1 17.33 3.41 -4.54
CA MET A 1 17.89 2.33 -3.70
C MET A 1 19.39 2.43 -3.69
N LYS A 2 20.04 2.24 -2.53
CA LYS A 2 21.50 2.27 -2.42
C LYS A 2 22.02 0.95 -1.86
N CYS A 3 22.80 0.22 -2.65
CA CYS A 3 23.51 -0.97 -2.20
C CYS A 3 24.94 -0.59 -1.82
N LEU A 4 25.32 -0.86 -0.58
CA LEU A 4 26.71 -0.72 -0.14
C LEU A 4 27.46 -1.99 -0.47
N VAL A 5 28.55 -1.88 -1.22
CA VAL A 5 29.42 -3.02 -1.54
C VAL A 5 30.78 -2.79 -0.90
N LEU A 6 31.13 -3.65 0.05
CA LEU A 6 32.40 -3.65 0.78
C LEU A 6 33.33 -4.70 0.17
N SER A 7 34.50 -4.28 -0.30
CA SER A 7 35.47 -5.21 -0.89
C SER A 7 36.90 -4.69 -0.78
N LEU A 8 37.86 -5.62 -0.90
CA LEU A 8 39.28 -5.30 -1.11
C LEU A 8 39.56 -5.03 -2.60
N PRO A 9 40.56 -4.20 -2.96
CA PRO A 9 40.90 -3.83 -4.35
C PRO A 9 41.17 -5.05 -5.23
N GLU A 10 41.73 -6.09 -4.61
CA GLU A 10 42.12 -7.36 -5.21
C GLU A 10 40.93 -8.09 -5.84
N ASN A 11 39.71 -7.80 -5.37
CA ASN A 11 38.46 -8.43 -5.79
C ASN A 11 37.68 -7.64 -6.85
N SER A 12 38.30 -6.63 -7.47
CA SER A 12 37.68 -5.73 -8.47
C SER A 12 36.85 -6.44 -9.56
N LYS A 13 37.30 -7.60 -10.06
CA LYS A 13 36.55 -8.38 -11.06
C LYS A 13 35.25 -9.00 -10.51
N LYS A 14 35.29 -9.61 -9.33
CA LYS A 14 34.12 -10.21 -8.66
C LYS A 14 33.08 -9.14 -8.32
N VAL A 15 33.56 -8.02 -7.78
CA VAL A 15 32.76 -6.83 -7.47
C VAL A 15 32.05 -6.28 -8.70
N THR A 16 32.76 -6.15 -9.82
CA THR A 16 32.18 -5.60 -11.07
C THR A 16 31.02 -6.47 -11.58
N SER A 17 31.14 -7.79 -11.49
CA SER A 17 30.05 -8.72 -11.84
C SER A 17 28.81 -8.54 -10.95
N ILE A 18 29.00 -8.42 -9.64
CA ILE A 18 27.92 -8.19 -8.66
C ILE A 18 27.22 -6.86 -8.95
N ILE A 19 27.97 -5.77 -9.13
CA ILE A 19 27.43 -4.45 -9.45
C ILE A 19 26.62 -4.50 -10.76
N SER A 20 27.14 -5.19 -11.78
CA SER A 20 26.43 -5.31 -13.06
C SER A 20 25.09 -6.03 -12.94
N CYS A 21 24.96 -6.99 -12.00
CA CYS A 21 23.69 -7.65 -11.71
C CYS A 21 22.72 -6.73 -10.98
N ILE A 22 23.20 -5.99 -9.99
CA ILE A 22 22.38 -5.09 -9.17
C ILE A 22 21.87 -3.90 -9.97
N LYS A 23 22.71 -3.35 -10.87
CA LYS A 23 22.31 -2.27 -11.78
C LYS A 23 21.14 -2.63 -12.70
N LYS A 24 20.87 -3.92 -12.95
CA LYS A 24 19.68 -4.34 -13.71
C LYS A 24 18.36 -4.05 -12.98
N TYR A 25 18.41 -3.83 -11.67
CA TYR A 25 17.26 -3.54 -10.81
C TYR A 25 17.17 -2.05 -10.42
N ASP A 26 17.84 -1.17 -11.18
CA ASP A 26 17.81 0.29 -10.97
C ASP A 26 18.28 0.72 -9.56
N ALA A 27 19.22 -0.04 -8.99
CA ALA A 27 19.82 0.23 -7.69
C ALA A 27 21.20 0.87 -7.84
N ASP A 28 21.40 2.01 -7.15
CA ASP A 28 22.69 2.69 -7.07
C ASP A 28 23.64 1.88 -6.18
N CYS A 29 24.83 1.61 -6.68
CA CYS A 29 25.86 0.88 -5.93
C CYS A 29 26.91 1.86 -5.41
N LEU A 30 27.05 1.96 -4.09
CA LEU A 30 28.18 2.61 -3.44
C LEU A 30 29.26 1.58 -3.15
N MET A 31 30.43 1.78 -3.75
CA MET A 31 31.62 1.00 -3.43
C MET A 31 32.36 1.65 -2.27
N TYR A 32 32.68 0.86 -1.25
CA TYR A 32 33.60 1.27 -0.20
C TYR A 32 34.81 0.34 -0.21
N ASP A 33 35.97 0.93 -0.53
CA ASP A 33 37.25 0.23 -0.48
C ASP A 33 37.75 0.25 0.97
N LEU A 34 37.95 -0.95 1.54
CA LEU A 34 38.40 -1.12 2.92
C LEU A 34 39.93 -1.15 3.05
N SER A 35 40.67 -1.18 1.93
CA SER A 35 42.14 -1.33 1.93
C SER A 35 42.91 -0.04 2.20
N THR A 36 42.37 1.13 1.85
CA THR A 36 43.16 2.37 1.92
C THR A 36 43.15 3.03 3.30
N ASP A 37 42.15 2.79 4.15
CA ASP A 37 42.00 3.61 5.36
C ASP A 37 41.38 2.93 6.61
N CYS A 38 41.18 1.60 6.64
CA CYS A 38 40.42 0.95 7.74
C CYS A 38 41.15 -0.18 8.48
N ILE A 39 42.27 -0.68 7.99
CA ILE A 39 42.85 -1.93 8.51
C ILE A 39 43.79 -1.69 9.71
N ASN A 40 44.28 -0.45 9.94
CA ASN A 40 45.36 -0.19 10.90
C ASN A 40 45.10 0.87 11.99
N GLU A 41 43.90 1.45 12.12
CA GLU A 41 43.67 2.50 13.13
C GLU A 41 42.93 1.99 14.38
N ASN A 42 43.59 2.21 15.52
CA ASN A 42 43.08 1.93 16.87
C ASN A 42 41.79 2.72 17.14
N ILE A 43 40.91 2.13 17.97
CA ILE A 43 39.61 2.71 18.38
C ILE A 43 39.74 4.13 18.96
N ASP A 44 40.91 4.48 19.48
CA ASP A 44 41.17 5.78 20.10
C ASP A 44 41.39 6.93 19.11
N ASN A 45 41.50 6.66 17.80
CA ASN A 45 41.69 7.66 16.73
C ASN A 45 40.47 7.84 15.81
N PHE A 46 39.28 7.44 16.25
CA PHE A 46 38.03 7.58 15.50
C PHE A 46 37.68 9.07 15.25
N ASN A 47 38.02 9.57 14.06
CA ASN A 47 37.69 10.92 13.63
C ASN A 47 36.17 11.11 13.44
N THR A 48 35.55 12.01 14.20
CA THR A 48 34.12 12.33 14.17
C THR A 48 33.62 12.78 12.79
N VAL A 49 34.45 13.48 12.01
CA VAL A 49 34.14 13.91 10.64
C VAL A 49 33.95 12.70 9.71
N ARG A 50 34.77 11.67 9.93
CA ARG A 50 34.74 10.44 9.12
C ARG A 50 33.54 9.57 9.47
N LEU A 51 33.19 9.46 10.75
CA LEU A 51 31.95 8.83 11.19
C LEU A 51 30.73 9.54 10.59
N GLN A 52 30.70 10.87 10.58
CA GLN A 52 29.62 11.60 9.92
C GLN A 52 29.55 11.30 8.43
N SER A 53 30.69 11.24 7.72
CA SER A 53 30.72 10.85 6.31
C SER A 53 30.16 9.46 6.08
N ILE A 54 30.60 8.46 6.86
CA ILE A 54 30.13 7.07 6.77
C ILE A 54 28.63 6.99 7.10
N LEU A 55 28.18 7.60 8.20
CA LEU A 55 26.77 7.64 8.59
C LEU A 55 25.89 8.32 7.54
N THR A 56 26.39 9.37 6.89
CA THR A 56 25.69 10.04 5.79
C THR A 56 25.56 9.13 4.58
N GLN A 57 26.60 8.36 4.24
CA GLN A 57 26.55 7.38 3.16
C GLN A 57 25.65 6.18 3.49
N LEU A 58 25.62 5.76 4.75
CA LEU A 58 24.77 4.70 5.29
C LEU A 58 23.31 5.12 5.54
N LYS A 59 22.98 6.41 5.40
CA LYS A 59 21.64 6.93 5.70
C LYS A 59 20.58 6.24 4.84
N ASP A 60 20.85 6.16 3.54
CA ASP A 60 19.94 5.61 2.53
C ASP A 60 20.39 4.22 2.04
N THR A 61 21.26 3.54 2.80
CA THR A 61 21.69 2.19 2.47
C THR A 61 20.57 1.21 2.75
N THR A 62 20.27 0.39 1.76
CA THR A 62 19.14 -0.53 1.75
C THR A 62 19.61 -1.97 1.97
N HIS A 63 20.79 -2.30 1.44
CA HIS A 63 21.40 -3.63 1.43
C HIS A 63 22.92 -3.48 1.47
N CYS A 64 23.61 -4.39 2.15
CA CYS A 64 25.07 -4.42 2.18
C CYS A 64 25.59 -5.75 1.62
N ILE A 65 26.59 -5.71 0.73
CA ILE A 65 27.25 -6.91 0.21
C ILE A 65 28.74 -6.80 0.55
N ILE A 66 29.27 -7.80 1.22
CA ILE A 66 30.66 -7.92 1.57
C ILE A 66 31.27 -9.03 0.73
N VAL A 67 32.28 -8.70 -0.06
CA VAL A 67 32.92 -9.66 -0.97
C VAL A 67 34.27 -10.08 -0.39
N ASP A 68 34.44 -11.40 -0.24
CA ASP A 68 35.68 -12.07 0.16
C ASP A 68 36.14 -11.74 1.59
N PHE A 69 35.28 -12.10 2.54
CA PHE A 69 35.43 -11.67 3.94
C PHE A 69 36.67 -12.25 4.64
N GLU A 70 37.13 -13.43 4.22
CA GLU A 70 38.26 -14.14 4.84
C GLU A 70 39.54 -13.29 4.92
N ASN A 71 39.67 -12.31 4.03
CA ASN A 71 40.83 -11.43 3.94
C ASN A 71 40.67 -10.13 4.76
N PHE A 72 39.52 -9.89 5.40
CA PHE A 72 39.38 -8.76 6.33
C PHE A 72 39.92 -9.15 7.71
N GLN A 73 40.94 -8.43 8.18
CA GLN A 73 41.24 -8.39 9.61
C GLN A 73 40.11 -7.63 10.34
N PHE A 74 39.73 -8.09 11.54
CA PHE A 74 38.70 -7.47 12.37
C PHE A 74 39.01 -5.99 12.59
N SER A 75 38.38 -5.12 11.80
CA SER A 75 38.48 -3.68 11.99
C SER A 75 37.30 -3.17 12.82
N SER A 76 37.60 -2.21 13.68
CA SER A 76 36.64 -1.45 14.44
C SER A 76 35.62 -0.74 13.52
N THR A 77 36.05 -0.28 12.35
CA THR A 77 35.17 0.35 11.34
C THR A 77 34.17 -0.64 10.74
N LEU A 78 34.61 -1.84 10.36
CA LEU A 78 33.72 -2.86 9.80
C LEU A 78 32.67 -3.29 10.84
N THR A 79 33.09 -3.43 12.10
CA THR A 79 32.21 -3.76 13.22
C THR A 79 31.16 -2.66 13.46
N PHE A 80 31.57 -1.39 13.40
CA PHE A 80 30.66 -0.25 13.49
C PHE A 80 29.63 -0.23 12.35
N ILE A 81 30.08 -0.39 11.10
CA ILE A 81 29.19 -0.41 9.93
C ILE A 81 28.16 -1.55 10.07
N LEU A 82 28.62 -2.76 10.40
CA LEU A 82 27.74 -3.92 10.62
C LEU A 82 26.74 -3.68 11.76
N GLY A 83 27.17 -3.05 12.86
CA GLY A 83 26.30 -2.67 13.96
C GLY A 83 25.20 -1.67 13.56
N VAL A 84 25.56 -0.63 12.80
CA VAL A 84 24.59 0.36 12.28
C VAL A 84 23.59 -0.31 11.33
N LEU A 85 24.08 -1.13 10.41
CA LEU A 85 23.24 -1.85 9.44
C LEU A 85 22.29 -2.81 10.17
N SER A 86 22.78 -3.59 11.12
CA SER A 86 21.96 -4.50 11.91
C SER A 86 20.92 -3.76 12.77
N GLY A 87 21.27 -2.62 13.38
CA GLY A 87 20.33 -1.80 14.14
C GLY A 87 19.20 -1.23 13.29
N LYS A 88 19.47 -0.93 12.02
CA LYS A 88 18.47 -0.54 11.01
C LYS A 88 17.74 -1.73 10.37
N GLN A 89 18.04 -2.96 10.79
CA GLN A 89 17.55 -4.20 10.18
C GLN A 89 17.86 -4.28 8.66
N ILE A 90 18.98 -3.68 8.24
CA ILE A 90 19.44 -3.77 6.86
C ILE A 90 20.11 -5.14 6.64
N PRO A 91 19.68 -5.91 5.64
CA PRO A 91 20.29 -7.20 5.31
C PRO A 91 21.73 -7.04 4.80
N ILE A 92 22.57 -7.98 5.23
CA ILE A 92 23.99 -8.06 4.92
C ILE A 92 24.28 -9.41 4.25
N PHE A 93 24.90 -9.37 3.08
CA PHE A 93 25.30 -10.54 2.32
C PHE A 93 26.83 -10.65 2.38
N ILE A 94 27.38 -11.81 2.71
CA ILE A 94 28.82 -11.98 2.92
C ILE A 94 29.33 -13.14 2.05
N SER A 95 30.26 -12.85 1.14
CA SER A 95 30.99 -13.85 0.38
C SER A 95 32.21 -14.33 1.13
N GLY A 96 32.29 -15.64 1.41
CA GLY A 96 33.39 -16.27 2.14
C GLY A 96 32.93 -17.50 2.91
N LYS A 97 33.86 -18.25 3.51
CA LYS A 97 33.55 -19.37 4.40
C LYS A 97 32.73 -18.94 5.61
N ASP A 98 31.97 -19.89 6.14
CA ASP A 98 31.09 -19.70 7.30
C ASP A 98 31.88 -19.16 8.50
N ILE A 99 31.56 -17.96 8.99
CA ILE A 99 32.17 -17.36 10.19
C ILE A 99 31.13 -17.39 11.31
N PRO A 100 31.24 -18.33 12.27
CA PRO A 100 30.24 -18.53 13.32
C PRO A 100 29.99 -17.29 14.18
N LEU A 101 31.00 -16.45 14.37
CA LEU A 101 30.96 -15.29 15.26
C LEU A 101 29.86 -14.28 14.85
N TYR A 102 29.67 -14.07 13.55
CA TYR A 102 28.73 -13.07 13.04
C TYR A 102 27.28 -13.57 13.05
N LYS A 103 27.05 -14.86 12.79
CA LYS A 103 25.73 -15.48 13.02
C LYS A 103 25.29 -15.35 14.48
N ILE A 104 26.23 -15.49 15.43
CA ILE A 104 25.96 -15.32 16.86
C ILE A 104 25.63 -13.86 17.21
N LEU A 105 26.35 -12.90 16.62
CA LEU A 105 26.19 -11.48 16.95
C LEU A 105 24.97 -10.83 16.30
N PHE A 106 24.57 -11.26 15.10
CA PHE A 106 23.58 -10.57 14.27
C PHE A 106 22.42 -11.46 13.79
N GLY A 107 22.45 -12.77 14.05
CA GLY A 107 21.41 -13.73 13.67
C GLY A 107 21.43 -14.15 12.19
N ASP A 108 20.77 -15.27 11.89
CA ASP A 108 20.73 -15.87 10.54
C ASP A 108 19.89 -15.08 9.52
N THR A 109 18.94 -14.26 9.99
CA THR A 109 18.03 -13.49 9.12
C THR A 109 18.69 -12.26 8.48
N LEU A 110 19.73 -11.72 9.11
CA LEU A 110 20.43 -10.51 8.66
C LEU A 110 21.72 -10.82 7.89
N ILE A 111 22.31 -12.01 8.08
CA ILE A 111 23.59 -12.38 7.46
C ILE A 111 23.44 -13.65 6.62
N LYS A 112 23.66 -13.52 5.31
CA LYS A 112 23.72 -14.66 4.38
C LYS A 112 25.15 -14.93 3.92
N LEU A 113 25.58 -16.19 4.00
CA LEU A 113 26.95 -16.64 3.70
C LEU A 113 26.93 -17.59 2.50
N GLY A 114 27.87 -17.42 1.57
CA GLY A 114 28.01 -18.30 0.40
C GLY A 114 29.25 -18.02 -0.44
N GLU A 115 29.51 -18.86 -1.43
CA GLU A 115 30.52 -18.57 -2.45
C GLU A 115 30.06 -17.42 -3.35
N THR A 116 31.00 -16.73 -4.01
CA THR A 116 30.69 -15.48 -4.74
C THR A 116 29.66 -15.68 -5.87
N GLY A 117 29.64 -16.86 -6.49
CA GLY A 117 28.63 -17.22 -7.51
C GLY A 117 27.25 -17.52 -6.91
N GLU A 118 27.20 -18.24 -5.80
CA GLU A 118 25.95 -18.54 -5.07
C GLU A 118 25.29 -17.26 -4.55
N LEU A 119 26.11 -16.31 -4.07
CA LEU A 119 25.63 -14.99 -3.66
C LEU A 119 25.03 -14.18 -4.80
N THR A 120 25.57 -14.26 -6.02
CA THR A 120 24.94 -13.57 -7.15
C THR A 120 23.57 -14.13 -7.49
N GLU A 121 23.39 -15.45 -7.44
CA GLU A 121 22.09 -16.09 -7.64
C GLU A 121 21.13 -15.80 -6.49
N GLU A 122 21.63 -15.81 -5.26
CA GLU A 122 20.83 -15.57 -4.06
C GLU A 122 20.38 -14.10 -3.98
N VAL A 123 21.28 -13.15 -4.24
CA VAL A 123 20.93 -11.74 -4.38
C VAL A 123 19.86 -11.60 -5.45
N GLN A 124 20.04 -12.15 -6.66
CA GLN A 124 19.01 -12.11 -7.71
C GLN A 124 17.66 -12.69 -7.28
N LYS A 125 17.67 -13.80 -6.52
CA LYS A 125 16.46 -14.46 -6.04
C LYS A 125 15.70 -13.63 -5.00
N TYR A 126 16.40 -13.04 -4.03
CA TYR A 126 15.77 -12.36 -2.90
C TYR A 126 15.65 -10.84 -3.08
N PHE A 127 16.34 -10.23 -4.05
CA PHE A 127 16.37 -8.77 -4.26
C PHE A 127 14.97 -8.16 -4.42
N ALA A 128 14.07 -8.86 -5.12
CA ALA A 128 12.69 -8.39 -5.29
C ALA A 128 11.92 -8.31 -3.97
N THR A 129 12.08 -9.32 -3.10
CA THR A 129 11.45 -9.37 -1.77
C THR A 129 12.00 -8.28 -0.85
N TYR A 130 13.28 -8.01 -0.97
CA TYR A 130 13.95 -6.96 -0.25
C TYR A 130 13.46 -5.57 -0.65
N LEU A 131 13.36 -5.31 -1.95
CA LEU A 131 12.78 -4.08 -2.48
C LEU A 131 11.33 -3.88 -2.03
N SER A 132 10.51 -4.94 -2.02
CA SER A 132 9.15 -4.83 -1.50
C SER A 132 9.12 -4.49 -0.01
N ASN A 133 10.00 -5.11 0.79
CA ASN A 133 10.07 -4.83 2.23
C ASN A 133 10.54 -3.39 2.51
N GLU A 134 11.52 -2.88 1.75
CA GLU A 134 11.97 -1.49 1.88
C GLU A 134 10.85 -0.50 1.56
N LYS A 135 10.11 -0.73 0.47
CA LYS A 135 8.95 0.11 0.12
C LYS A 135 7.93 0.14 1.24
N ILE A 136 7.60 -1.02 1.80
CA ILE A 136 6.68 -1.14 2.94
C ILE A 136 7.21 -0.35 4.14
N GLN A 137 8.49 -0.51 4.50
CA GLN A 137 9.09 0.19 5.64
C GLN A 137 9.12 1.71 5.45
N ASN A 138 9.47 2.19 4.26
CA ASN A 138 9.46 3.61 3.94
C ASN A 138 8.04 4.19 4.00
N ALA A 139 7.06 3.45 3.48
CA ALA A 139 5.66 3.84 3.53
C ALA A 139 5.15 3.91 4.98
N LEU A 140 5.45 2.91 5.82
CA LEU A 140 5.12 2.92 7.25
C LEU A 140 5.80 4.09 7.99
N HIS A 141 7.07 4.36 7.70
CA HIS A 141 7.79 5.48 8.28
C HIS A 141 7.17 6.83 7.90
N ASN A 142 6.77 7.01 6.64
CA ASN A 142 6.10 8.24 6.20
C ASN A 142 4.75 8.45 6.90
N ILE A 143 3.99 7.37 7.12
CA ILE A 143 2.73 7.41 7.88
C ILE A 143 2.99 7.80 9.34
N GLU A 144 4.00 7.20 9.97
CA GLU A 144 4.41 7.52 11.34
C GLU A 144 4.90 8.97 11.49
N CYS A 145 5.65 9.50 10.52
CA CYS A 145 6.08 10.90 10.50
C CYS A 145 4.90 11.88 10.42
N LYS A 146 3.77 11.47 9.82
CA LYS A 146 2.52 12.25 9.82
C LYS A 146 1.73 12.10 11.14
N GLY A 147 2.20 11.29 12.08
CA GLY A 147 1.52 11.04 13.36
C GLY A 147 0.25 10.21 13.23
N ILE A 148 0.13 9.43 12.15
CA ILE A 148 -1.05 8.62 11.84
C ILE A 148 -0.74 7.17 12.22
N GLU A 149 -1.68 6.50 12.88
CA GLU A 149 -1.57 5.08 13.17
C GLU A 149 -1.88 4.24 11.92
N PHE A 150 -1.07 3.21 11.63
CA PHE A 150 -1.34 2.27 10.55
C PHE A 150 -2.48 1.31 10.93
N CYS A 151 -3.72 1.75 10.71
CA CYS A 151 -4.93 0.95 10.90
C CYS A 151 -6.00 1.27 9.86
N THR A 152 -7.02 0.42 9.74
CA THR A 152 -8.08 0.58 8.73
C THR A 152 -8.94 1.81 8.98
N ASP A 153 -9.16 2.21 10.24
CA ASP A 153 -9.86 3.45 10.59
C ASP A 153 -9.14 4.69 10.09
N SER A 154 -7.83 4.79 10.35
CA SER A 154 -6.99 5.87 9.83
C SER A 154 -7.02 5.91 8.31
N PHE A 155 -6.85 4.75 7.65
CA PHE A 155 -6.89 4.66 6.19
C PHE A 155 -8.21 5.20 5.61
N VAL A 156 -9.34 4.71 6.13
CA VAL A 156 -10.67 5.12 5.67
C VAL A 156 -10.90 6.62 5.88
N ASP A 157 -10.42 7.20 6.98
CA ASP A 157 -10.60 8.62 7.27
C ASP A 157 -9.67 9.52 6.44
N VAL A 158 -8.40 9.13 6.27
CA VAL A 158 -7.41 9.82 5.42
C VAL A 158 -7.92 9.96 3.99
N ILE A 159 -8.39 8.86 3.39
CA ILE A 159 -8.92 8.89 2.01
C ILE A 159 -10.20 9.72 1.93
N ALA A 160 -11.11 9.57 2.89
CA ALA A 160 -12.37 10.32 2.88
C ALA A 160 -12.15 11.85 2.90
N HIS A 161 -11.06 12.33 3.51
CA HIS A 161 -10.67 13.73 3.54
C HIS A 161 -9.81 14.17 2.32
N GLY A 162 -9.46 13.26 1.42
CA GLY A 162 -8.73 13.55 0.19
C GLY A 162 -7.20 13.58 0.32
N ASP A 163 -6.63 13.06 1.41
CA ASP A 163 -5.17 12.91 1.52
C ASP A 163 -4.69 11.65 0.79
N PHE A 164 -4.66 11.73 -0.54
CA PHE A 164 -4.27 10.64 -1.41
C PHE A 164 -2.78 10.28 -1.33
N GLU A 165 -1.93 11.21 -0.93
CA GLU A 165 -0.51 10.96 -0.72
C GLU A 165 -0.32 9.97 0.45
N THR A 166 -0.93 10.27 1.60
CA THR A 166 -0.92 9.34 2.73
C THR A 166 -1.65 8.05 2.35
N GLY A 167 -2.78 8.16 1.64
CA GLY A 167 -3.50 7.02 1.07
C GLY A 167 -2.63 6.05 0.29
N GLN A 168 -1.74 6.59 -0.55
CA GLN A 168 -0.79 5.80 -1.33
C GLN A 168 0.22 5.09 -0.42
N PHE A 169 0.74 5.75 0.62
CA PHE A 169 1.62 5.07 1.59
C PHE A 169 0.91 3.90 2.28
N PHE A 170 -0.38 4.03 2.61
CA PHE A 170 -1.12 2.91 3.19
C PHE A 170 -1.17 1.70 2.24
N LEU A 171 -1.45 1.93 0.95
CA LEU A 171 -1.45 0.86 -0.06
C LEU A 171 -0.07 0.26 -0.28
N GLU A 172 0.98 1.08 -0.33
CA GLU A 172 2.38 0.63 -0.45
C GLU A 172 2.85 -0.18 0.76
N ALA A 173 2.32 0.12 1.95
CA ALA A 173 2.53 -0.66 3.17
C ALA A 173 1.70 -1.96 3.21
N GLY A 174 0.88 -2.22 2.19
CA GLY A 174 0.11 -3.46 2.05
C GLY A 174 -1.31 -3.42 2.62
N MET A 175 -1.85 -2.23 2.91
CA MET A 175 -3.27 -2.09 3.27
C MET A 175 -4.15 -2.51 2.08
N ASP A 176 -5.13 -3.39 2.32
CA ASP A 176 -6.11 -3.73 1.30
C ASP A 176 -7.08 -2.55 1.11
N ILE A 177 -7.24 -2.09 -0.13
CA ILE A 177 -8.16 -1.02 -0.55
C ILE A 177 -9.61 -1.27 -0.10
N ASN A 178 -10.00 -2.54 0.04
CA ASN A 178 -11.33 -2.98 0.44
C ASN A 178 -11.47 -3.25 1.95
N SER A 179 -10.43 -2.96 2.72
CA SER A 179 -10.47 -3.07 4.17
C SER A 179 -11.59 -2.22 4.76
N LYS A 180 -12.24 -2.76 5.78
CA LYS A 180 -13.27 -2.05 6.53
C LYS A 180 -12.72 -1.54 7.85
N ASN A 181 -13.15 -0.34 8.22
CA ASN A 181 -12.88 0.20 9.55
C ASN A 181 -13.67 -0.52 10.64
N LEU A 182 -13.49 -0.15 11.91
CA LEU A 182 -14.20 -0.75 13.05
C LEU A 182 -15.75 -0.64 12.98
N LYS A 183 -16.29 0.24 12.13
CA LYS A 183 -17.73 0.37 11.87
C LYS A 183 -18.22 -0.50 10.71
N GLY A 184 -17.33 -1.31 10.14
CA GLY A 184 -17.62 -2.13 8.97
C GLY A 184 -17.88 -1.31 7.70
N LEU A 185 -17.24 -0.14 7.58
CA LEU A 185 -17.28 0.71 6.40
C LEU A 185 -15.97 0.61 5.61
N ALA A 186 -16.07 0.30 4.32
CA ALA A 186 -14.96 0.46 3.39
C ALA A 186 -14.71 1.95 3.10
N ALA A 187 -13.50 2.27 2.64
CA ALA A 187 -13.12 3.64 2.28
C ALA A 187 -14.08 4.25 1.23
N LEU A 188 -14.54 3.43 0.27
CA LEU A 188 -15.44 3.87 -0.80
C LEU A 188 -16.80 4.31 -0.25
N SER A 189 -17.42 3.50 0.61
CA SER A 189 -18.68 3.87 1.27
C SER A 189 -18.52 5.15 2.09
N ARG A 190 -17.39 5.28 2.81
CA ARG A 190 -17.11 6.48 3.61
C ARG A 190 -16.97 7.73 2.75
N ALA A 191 -16.25 7.66 1.62
CA ALA A 191 -16.06 8.76 0.67
C ALA A 191 -17.38 9.23 0.05
N VAL A 192 -18.24 8.29 -0.37
CA VAL A 192 -19.60 8.60 -0.83
C VAL A 192 -20.41 9.27 0.28
N ARG A 193 -20.28 8.79 1.53
CA ARG A 193 -20.97 9.39 2.68
C ARG A 193 -20.48 10.79 3.05
N VAL A 194 -19.29 11.24 2.65
CA VAL A 194 -18.91 12.67 2.75
C VAL A 194 -19.14 13.46 1.47
N LYS A 195 -19.63 12.81 0.41
CA LYS A 195 -19.81 13.41 -0.92
C LYS A 195 -18.49 13.91 -1.54
N ASN A 196 -17.40 13.21 -1.28
CA ASN A 196 -16.10 13.53 -1.87
C ASN A 196 -15.91 12.73 -3.17
N SER A 197 -16.29 13.32 -4.30
CA SER A 197 -16.20 12.65 -5.61
C SER A 197 -14.75 12.32 -6.01
N GLU A 198 -13.80 13.20 -5.69
CA GLU A 198 -12.38 12.96 -5.99
C GLU A 198 -11.85 11.73 -5.25
N ALA A 199 -12.23 11.56 -3.98
CA ALA A 199 -11.88 10.36 -3.23
C ALA A 199 -12.57 9.10 -3.76
N VAL A 200 -13.79 9.23 -4.28
CA VAL A 200 -14.49 8.11 -4.93
C VAL A 200 -13.78 7.68 -6.21
N GLU A 201 -13.38 8.62 -7.07
CA GLU A 201 -12.61 8.33 -8.28
C GLU A 201 -11.27 7.67 -7.95
N TRP A 202 -10.50 8.26 -7.03
CA TRP A 202 -9.21 7.71 -6.62
C TRP A 202 -9.32 6.28 -6.10
N LEU A 203 -10.34 5.98 -5.28
CA LEU A 203 -10.56 4.63 -4.76
C LEU A 203 -10.90 3.63 -5.86
N ILE A 204 -11.77 4.00 -6.80
CA ILE A 204 -12.16 3.14 -7.92
C ILE A 204 -10.96 2.87 -8.83
N ASP A 205 -10.16 3.89 -9.13
CA ASP A 205 -8.95 3.75 -9.94
C ASP A 205 -7.90 2.84 -9.27
N ASN A 206 -7.89 2.77 -7.93
CA ASN A 206 -7.06 1.86 -7.15
C ASN A 206 -7.72 0.48 -6.88
N GLY A 207 -8.83 0.16 -7.56
CA GLY A 207 -9.44 -1.17 -7.52
C GLY A 207 -10.39 -1.42 -6.33
N ALA A 208 -10.96 -0.37 -5.75
CA ALA A 208 -12.01 -0.52 -4.74
C ALA A 208 -13.25 -1.22 -5.32
N ASP A 209 -13.85 -2.11 -4.54
CA ASP A 209 -15.11 -2.78 -4.88
C ASP A 209 -16.28 -1.78 -4.82
N VAL A 210 -16.79 -1.43 -5.99
CA VAL A 210 -17.94 -0.53 -6.19
C VAL A 210 -19.22 -1.07 -5.53
N ASN A 211 -19.30 -2.38 -5.30
CA ASN A 211 -20.43 -3.07 -4.70
C ASN A 211 -20.20 -3.45 -3.24
N CYS A 212 -19.18 -2.89 -2.58
CA CYS A 212 -18.90 -3.20 -1.18
C CYS A 212 -20.11 -2.93 -0.27
N ILE A 213 -20.35 -3.79 0.72
CA ILE A 213 -21.52 -3.68 1.59
C ILE A 213 -21.11 -3.15 2.95
N ALA A 214 -21.66 -1.99 3.32
CA ALA A 214 -21.52 -1.40 4.64
C ALA A 214 -22.23 -2.26 5.70
N GLU A 215 -21.58 -2.53 6.82
CA GLU A 215 -22.14 -3.45 7.82
C GLU A 215 -23.28 -2.85 8.65
N ASP A 216 -23.37 -1.53 8.75
CA ASP A 216 -24.39 -0.84 9.53
C ASP A 216 -25.79 -1.02 8.93
N ARG A 217 -26.04 -0.53 7.72
CA ARG A 217 -27.33 -0.60 7.02
C ARG A 217 -27.38 -1.65 5.93
N GLY A 218 -26.27 -2.31 5.63
CA GLY A 218 -26.20 -3.22 4.48
C GLY A 218 -26.25 -2.50 3.13
N TYR A 219 -25.89 -1.22 3.09
CA TYR A 219 -25.97 -0.42 1.88
C TYR A 219 -24.71 -0.59 1.04
N THR A 220 -24.89 -0.60 -0.28
CA THR A 220 -23.81 -0.39 -1.24
C THR A 220 -23.50 1.09 -1.39
N PRO A 221 -22.30 1.48 -1.87
CA PRO A 221 -21.97 2.88 -2.16
C PRO A 221 -23.05 3.60 -2.97
N VAL A 222 -23.62 2.93 -3.98
CA VAL A 222 -24.67 3.55 -4.81
C VAL A 222 -25.96 3.80 -4.00
N MET A 223 -26.34 2.93 -3.06
CA MET A 223 -27.47 3.17 -2.16
C MET A 223 -27.21 4.37 -1.24
N ASP A 224 -25.99 4.53 -0.72
CA ASP A 224 -25.60 5.71 0.08
C ASP A 224 -25.69 7.01 -0.73
N ALA A 225 -25.28 7.00 -2.01
CA ALA A 225 -25.41 8.16 -2.92
C ALA A 225 -26.88 8.50 -3.20
N VAL A 226 -27.71 7.47 -3.45
CA VAL A 226 -29.15 7.60 -3.72
C VAL A 226 -29.89 8.16 -2.51
N LEU A 227 -29.62 7.66 -1.30
CA LEU A 227 -30.19 8.18 -0.06
C LEU A 227 -29.92 9.68 0.10
N LYS A 228 -28.74 10.14 -0.35
CA LYS A 228 -28.32 11.54 -0.31
C LYS A 228 -28.82 12.39 -1.48
N SER A 229 -29.63 11.81 -2.37
CA SER A 229 -30.15 12.44 -3.59
C SER A 229 -29.07 12.99 -4.51
N ASP A 230 -27.87 12.39 -4.50
CA ASP A 230 -26.69 12.89 -5.22
C ASP A 230 -26.57 12.23 -6.61
N LEU A 231 -27.19 12.86 -7.61
CA LEU A 231 -27.22 12.33 -8.98
C LEU A 231 -25.82 12.19 -9.59
N LEU A 232 -24.86 13.06 -9.26
CA LEU A 232 -23.52 13.01 -9.83
C LEU A 232 -22.76 11.79 -9.31
N LEU A 233 -22.77 11.57 -7.98
CA LEU A 233 -22.16 10.37 -7.40
C LEU A 233 -22.89 9.10 -7.80
N THR A 234 -24.22 9.11 -7.92
CA THR A 234 -24.96 7.96 -8.45
C THR A 234 -24.49 7.64 -9.87
N LYS A 235 -24.41 8.64 -10.76
CA LYS A 235 -23.94 8.42 -12.14
C LYS A 235 -22.54 7.84 -12.19
N LEU A 236 -21.62 8.38 -11.39
CA LEU A 236 -20.26 7.91 -11.30
C LEU A 236 -20.23 6.42 -10.92
N LEU A 237 -20.87 6.04 -9.81
CA LEU A 237 -20.88 4.65 -9.35
C LEU A 237 -21.54 3.70 -10.35
N VAL A 238 -22.65 4.11 -10.98
CA VAL A 238 -23.33 3.31 -12.02
C VAL A 238 -22.43 3.10 -13.23
N ASN A 239 -21.72 4.13 -13.69
CA ASN A 239 -20.78 4.03 -14.81
C ASN A 239 -19.61 3.08 -14.51
N HIS A 240 -19.26 2.89 -13.24
CA HIS A 240 -18.23 1.95 -12.79
C HIS A 240 -18.79 0.58 -12.35
N GLY A 241 -20.04 0.25 -12.73
CA GLY A 241 -20.58 -1.11 -12.56
C GLY A 241 -21.28 -1.37 -11.22
N ALA A 242 -21.83 -0.34 -10.58
CA ALA A 242 -22.66 -0.53 -9.40
C ALA A 242 -23.93 -1.35 -9.71
N THR A 243 -24.24 -2.29 -8.81
CA THR A 243 -25.43 -3.15 -8.90
C THR A 243 -26.67 -2.39 -8.46
N LEU A 244 -27.71 -2.37 -9.29
CA LEU A 244 -28.93 -1.58 -9.07
C LEU A 244 -30.14 -2.38 -8.59
N ASN A 245 -29.97 -3.67 -8.33
CA ASN A 245 -31.04 -4.55 -7.86
C ASN A 245 -30.68 -5.13 -6.48
N THR A 246 -30.30 -4.24 -5.56
CA THR A 246 -29.89 -4.58 -4.18
C THR A 246 -30.93 -4.15 -3.16
N ILE A 247 -30.95 -4.86 -2.03
CA ILE A 247 -31.81 -4.59 -0.88
C ILE A 247 -30.91 -4.45 0.36
N GLY A 248 -31.11 -3.37 1.11
CA GLY A 248 -30.38 -3.10 2.35
C GLY A 248 -30.81 -4.03 3.50
N LYS A 249 -30.07 -4.02 4.60
CA LYS A 249 -30.45 -4.78 5.83
C LYS A 249 -31.73 -4.27 6.48
N ASP A 250 -32.07 -3.00 6.26
CA ASP A 250 -33.35 -2.40 6.65
C ASP A 250 -34.51 -2.81 5.74
N GLY A 251 -34.23 -3.63 4.72
CA GLY A 251 -35.21 -4.12 3.76
C GLY A 251 -35.47 -3.16 2.61
N GLN A 252 -34.82 -2.00 2.49
CA GLN A 252 -35.15 -1.05 1.43
C GLN A 252 -34.44 -1.41 0.11
N SER A 253 -35.20 -1.44 -1.00
CA SER A 253 -34.61 -1.56 -2.35
C SER A 253 -34.07 -0.21 -2.82
N ILE A 254 -33.03 -0.20 -3.66
CA ILE A 254 -32.40 1.06 -4.12
C ILE A 254 -33.39 1.98 -4.86
N LEU A 255 -34.28 1.41 -5.67
CA LEU A 255 -35.26 2.19 -6.41
C LEU A 255 -36.43 2.63 -5.51
N GLY A 256 -36.79 1.83 -4.50
CA GLY A 256 -37.70 2.25 -3.43
C GLY A 256 -37.16 3.45 -2.63
N LEU A 257 -35.86 3.42 -2.28
CA LEU A 257 -35.14 4.55 -1.68
C LEU A 257 -35.21 5.80 -2.55
N ALA A 258 -34.91 5.66 -3.85
CA ALA A 258 -34.90 6.78 -4.79
C ALA A 258 -36.29 7.42 -4.98
N VAL A 259 -37.36 6.62 -4.95
CA VAL A 259 -38.75 7.11 -5.09
C VAL A 259 -39.19 7.88 -3.85
N GLY A 260 -38.76 7.43 -2.66
CA GLY A 260 -38.97 8.14 -1.40
C GLY A 260 -38.15 9.42 -1.26
N ALA A 261 -37.08 9.55 -2.05
CA ALA A 261 -36.24 10.75 -2.07
C ALA A 261 -36.92 11.91 -2.82
N GLU A 262 -36.48 13.15 -2.53
CA GLU A 262 -37.02 14.35 -3.17
C GLU A 262 -36.63 14.45 -4.66
N ASN A 263 -35.48 13.88 -5.03
CA ASN A 263 -34.90 14.01 -6.36
C ASN A 263 -35.35 12.90 -7.32
N GLU A 264 -36.44 13.15 -8.04
CA GLU A 264 -36.96 12.22 -9.07
C GLU A 264 -35.94 11.91 -10.17
N ALA A 265 -34.96 12.78 -10.43
CA ALA A 265 -33.96 12.54 -11.46
C ALA A 265 -33.09 11.31 -11.15
N VAL A 266 -32.84 11.02 -9.87
CA VAL A 266 -32.13 9.80 -9.45
C VAL A 266 -32.97 8.56 -9.75
N SER A 267 -34.28 8.59 -9.44
CA SER A 267 -35.20 7.50 -9.77
C SER A 267 -35.27 7.21 -11.27
N ILE A 268 -35.40 8.27 -12.08
CA ILE A 268 -35.45 8.18 -13.54
C ILE A 268 -34.14 7.57 -14.06
N PHE A 269 -33.00 8.09 -13.61
CA PHE A 269 -31.68 7.62 -14.04
C PHE A 269 -31.46 6.14 -13.69
N LEU A 270 -31.78 5.71 -12.47
CA LEU A 270 -31.64 4.31 -12.07
C LEU A 270 -32.52 3.39 -12.91
N PHE A 271 -33.77 3.77 -13.16
CA PHE A 271 -34.69 2.99 -14.01
C PHE A 271 -34.20 2.88 -15.46
N GLU A 272 -33.72 3.98 -16.04
CA GLU A 272 -33.15 4.00 -17.39
C GLU A 272 -31.93 3.08 -17.51
N ASN A 273 -31.17 2.89 -16.41
CA ASN A 273 -30.00 2.01 -16.32
C ASN A 273 -30.31 0.59 -15.83
N GLY A 274 -31.59 0.18 -15.79
CA GLY A 274 -31.98 -1.22 -15.56
C GLY A 274 -32.25 -1.60 -14.10
N ALA A 275 -32.46 -0.64 -13.20
CA ALA A 275 -33.04 -0.92 -11.89
C ALA A 275 -34.48 -1.44 -12.04
N ASP A 276 -34.80 -2.53 -11.36
CA ASP A 276 -36.10 -3.19 -11.41
C ASP A 276 -37.14 -2.43 -10.55
N PRO A 277 -38.18 -1.83 -11.15
CA PRO A 277 -39.25 -1.14 -10.40
C PRO A 277 -40.17 -2.07 -9.63
N ASP A 278 -40.17 -3.37 -9.95
CA ASP A 278 -41.03 -4.38 -9.37
C ASP A 278 -40.29 -5.23 -8.31
N LEU A 279 -38.98 -4.98 -8.10
CA LEU A 279 -38.20 -5.55 -7.00
C LEU A 279 -38.82 -5.15 -5.66
N LYS A 280 -39.30 -6.16 -4.94
CA LYS A 280 -39.96 -5.97 -3.66
C LYS A 280 -38.97 -5.88 -2.53
N ASP A 281 -39.22 -4.90 -1.68
CA ASP A 281 -38.46 -4.62 -0.48
C ASP A 281 -38.94 -5.52 0.70
N GLY A 282 -38.38 -5.32 1.89
CA GLY A 282 -38.74 -6.07 3.10
C GLY A 282 -40.18 -5.86 3.59
N MET A 283 -40.85 -4.80 3.12
CA MET A 283 -42.28 -4.54 3.37
C MET A 283 -43.16 -5.13 2.26
N ASN A 284 -42.60 -5.92 1.34
CA ASN A 284 -43.27 -6.46 0.15
C ASN A 284 -43.82 -5.35 -0.77
N MET A 285 -43.23 -4.15 -0.70
CA MET A 285 -43.54 -2.99 -1.52
C MET A 285 -42.48 -2.84 -2.62
N SER A 286 -42.94 -2.57 -3.85
CA SER A 286 -42.05 -2.26 -4.97
C SER A 286 -41.87 -0.75 -5.14
N ALA A 287 -40.87 -0.32 -5.90
CA ALA A 287 -40.70 1.10 -6.24
C ALA A 287 -41.93 1.66 -6.99
N ARG A 288 -42.59 0.80 -7.79
CA ARG A 288 -43.87 1.13 -8.44
C ARG A 288 -45.00 1.38 -7.43
N ASP A 289 -45.07 0.59 -6.37
CA ASP A 289 -46.07 0.77 -5.31
C ASP A 289 -45.79 2.05 -4.51
N TYR A 290 -44.53 2.33 -4.20
CA TYR A 290 -44.14 3.60 -3.57
C TYR A 290 -44.47 4.82 -4.45
N ALA A 291 -44.26 4.75 -5.76
CA ALA A 291 -44.60 5.85 -6.67
C ALA A 291 -46.10 6.16 -6.66
N LYS A 292 -46.95 5.13 -6.58
CA LYS A 292 -48.40 5.28 -6.42
C LYS A 292 -48.77 5.84 -5.04
N LEU A 293 -48.16 5.29 -3.98
CA LEU A 293 -48.40 5.70 -2.60
C LEU A 293 -48.08 7.18 -2.37
N PHE A 294 -46.97 7.66 -2.91
CA PHE A 294 -46.54 9.06 -2.82
C PHE A 294 -47.12 9.96 -3.94
N ASN A 295 -48.00 9.42 -4.80
CA ASN A 295 -48.63 10.15 -5.91
C ASN A 295 -47.64 10.81 -6.89
N LYS A 296 -46.51 10.15 -7.17
CA LYS A 296 -45.44 10.60 -8.07
C LYS A 296 -45.81 10.31 -9.53
N LYS A 297 -46.75 11.09 -10.09
CA LYS A 297 -47.32 10.88 -11.44
C LYS A 297 -46.29 10.54 -12.52
N ARG A 298 -45.21 11.32 -12.59
CA ARG A 298 -44.12 11.11 -13.57
C ARG A 298 -43.47 9.73 -13.46
N LEU A 299 -43.21 9.27 -12.24
CA LEU A 299 -42.62 7.95 -11.98
C LEU A 299 -43.63 6.82 -12.21
N ILE A 300 -44.92 7.05 -11.90
CA ILE A 300 -45.99 6.08 -12.22
C ILE A 300 -46.07 5.84 -13.73
N ASP A 301 -46.08 6.91 -14.53
CA ASP A 301 -46.12 6.83 -15.99
C ASP A 301 -44.85 6.17 -16.54
N LEU A 302 -43.68 6.56 -16.02
CA LEU A 302 -42.38 6.01 -16.44
C LEU A 302 -42.28 4.51 -16.16
N PHE A 303 -42.55 4.07 -14.93
CA PHE A 303 -42.49 2.66 -14.58
C PHE A 303 -43.54 1.85 -15.36
N GLY A 304 -44.69 2.43 -15.71
CA GLY A 304 -45.74 1.80 -16.50
C GLY A 304 -45.39 1.51 -17.97
N SER A 305 -44.31 2.11 -18.48
CA SER A 305 -43.95 2.07 -19.91
C SER A 305 -43.20 0.81 -20.37
N ARG A 306 -42.57 0.04 -19.47
CA ARG A 306 -41.92 -1.25 -19.78
C ARG A 306 -42.75 -2.41 -19.22
N LYS A 307 -43.16 -3.33 -20.10
CA LYS A 307 -43.76 -4.64 -19.80
C LYS A 307 -42.78 -5.74 -20.18
#